data_AF-A0A915CXU5-F1
#
_entry.id   AF-A0A915CXU5-F1
#
_cell.length_a   1.000
_cell.length_b   1.000
_cell.length_c   1.000
_cell.angle_alpha   90.00
_cell.angle_beta   90.00
_cell.angle_gamma   90.00
#
_symmetry.space_group_name_H-M   'P 1'
#
loop_
_entity.id
_entity.type
_entity.pdbx_description
1 polymer ?
#
loop_
_entity_poly.entity_id
_entity_poly.type
_entity_poly.pdbx_seq_one_letter_code
_entity_poly.pdbx_strand_id
1 'polypeptide(L)'
;MASHCPGPQTCECIECVPPVALAAPPPPSSPASLIMTHNWADFRTCDPFPPAKAIHAFGRSLTTFPGENLDQYVALWYQSGEPVVGRIWNDKGKIAACFS
;
A
#
# COMPACT_ATOMS: atom_id res chain seq x y z
N MET A 1 26.27 -10.29 20.70
CA MET A 1 25.10 -11.18 20.58
C MET A 1 24.18 -10.55 19.57
N ALA A 2 24.11 -11.07 18.34
CA ALA A 2 23.24 -10.51 17.31
C ALA A 2 21.78 -10.80 17.72
N SER A 3 21.01 -9.74 17.93
CA SER A 3 19.57 -9.80 18.11
C SER A 3 18.96 -10.47 16.89
N HIS A 4 18.50 -11.71 17.06
CA HIS A 4 17.71 -12.39 16.05
C HIS A 4 16.39 -11.62 15.92
N CYS A 5 16.16 -10.93 14.80
CA CYS A 5 14.90 -10.24 14.56
C CYS A 5 13.79 -11.30 14.40
N PRO A 6 12.85 -11.44 15.35
CA PRO A 6 11.75 -12.40 15.23
C PRO A 6 10.64 -11.83 14.34
N GLY A 7 11.03 -11.20 13.22
CA GLY A 7 10.15 -10.44 12.35
C GLY A 7 9.16 -11.33 11.59
N PRO A 8 8.08 -10.76 11.05
CA PRO A 8 7.15 -11.48 10.19
C PRO A 8 7.85 -11.99 8.92
N GLN A 9 7.27 -12.99 8.26
CA GLN A 9 7.88 -13.65 7.09
C GLN A 9 8.22 -12.70 5.93
N THR A 10 7.52 -11.56 5.82
CA THR A 10 7.71 -10.55 4.76
C THR A 10 8.33 -9.26 5.30
N CYS A 11 9.12 -9.35 6.37
CA CYS A 11 9.79 -8.20 6.96
C CYS A 11 10.86 -7.64 6.01
N GLU A 12 10.75 -6.35 5.67
CA GLU A 12 11.69 -5.62 4.80
C GLU A 12 12.73 -4.82 5.60
N CYS A 13 12.91 -5.10 6.90
CA CYS A 13 13.88 -4.36 7.73
C CYS A 13 15.33 -4.75 7.39
N ILE A 14 16.29 -3.88 7.72
CA ILE A 14 17.71 -4.06 7.41
C ILE A 14 18.33 -5.33 8.03
N GLU A 15 17.77 -5.81 9.15
CA GLU A 15 18.24 -7.03 9.81
C GLU A 15 17.77 -8.30 9.07
N CYS A 16 16.53 -8.29 8.57
CA CYS A 16 15.94 -9.41 7.82
C CYS A 16 16.39 -9.42 6.35
N VAL A 17 16.57 -8.24 5.75
CA VAL A 17 17.00 -8.07 4.35
C VAL A 17 18.23 -7.14 4.34
N PRO A 18 19.43 -7.69 4.65
CA PRO A 18 20.64 -6.89 4.60
C PRO A 18 20.95 -6.46 3.16
N PRO A 19 21.59 -5.30 2.93
CA PRO A 19 21.86 -4.77 1.58
C PRO A 19 22.62 -5.74 0.66
N VAL A 20 23.45 -6.62 1.23
CA VAL A 20 24.17 -7.66 0.50
C VAL A 20 23.22 -8.72 -0.09
N ALA A 21 22.11 -9.02 0.59
CA ALA A 21 21.11 -9.97 0.11
C ALA A 21 20.29 -9.41 -1.06
N LEU A 22 20.14 -8.08 -1.17
CA LEU A 22 19.48 -7.44 -2.32
C LEU A 22 20.32 -7.53 -3.61
N ALA A 23 21.64 -7.75 -3.48
CA ALA A 23 22.57 -7.85 -4.61
C ALA A 23 22.84 -9.30 -5.07
N ALA A 24 22.39 -10.29 -4.29
CA ALA A 24 22.59 -11.71 -4.59
C ALA A 24 21.28 -12.35 -5.09
N PRO A 25 21.34 -13.34 -6.00
CA PRO A 25 20.15 -14.13 -6.34
C PRO A 25 19.58 -14.80 -5.07
N PRO A 26 18.25 -14.88 -4.92
CA PRO A 26 17.63 -15.42 -3.72
C PRO A 26 18.10 -16.85 -3.46
N PRO A 27 18.43 -17.23 -2.21
CA PRO A 27 18.83 -18.59 -1.89
C PRO A 27 17.69 -19.58 -2.24
N PRO A 28 18.00 -20.76 -2.79
CA PRO A 28 17.01 -21.68 -3.36
C PRO A 28 16.09 -22.39 -2.35
N SER A 29 16.23 -22.14 -1.04
CA SER A 29 15.73 -23.04 0.02
C SER A 29 14.56 -22.54 0.87
N SER A 30 13.98 -21.38 0.57
CA SER A 30 12.72 -20.98 1.20
C SER A 30 11.73 -20.60 0.12
N PRO A 31 10.69 -21.42 -0.16
CA PRO A 31 9.57 -20.92 -0.93
C PRO A 31 8.97 -19.78 -0.10
N ALA A 32 9.28 -18.53 -0.47
CA ALA A 32 8.57 -17.39 0.08
C ALA A 32 7.09 -17.68 -0.19
N SER A 33 6.32 -17.92 0.86
CA SER A 33 4.88 -18.10 0.73
C SER A 33 4.36 -16.83 0.07
N LEU A 34 3.94 -16.96 -1.18
CA LEU A 34 3.42 -15.84 -1.94
C LEU A 34 2.15 -15.33 -1.24
N ILE A 35 2.06 -14.02 -1.06
CA ILE A 35 0.85 -13.39 -0.56
C ILE A 35 -0.20 -13.50 -1.67
N MET A 36 -1.25 -14.28 -1.43
CA MET A 36 -2.37 -14.45 -2.37
C MET A 36 -3.59 -13.58 -2.01
N THR A 37 -3.48 -12.75 -0.97
CA THR A 37 -4.56 -11.90 -0.47
C THR A 37 -4.24 -10.43 -0.73
N HIS A 38 -5.26 -9.64 -1.02
CA HIS A 38 -5.11 -8.19 -1.10
C HIS A 38 -4.64 -7.62 0.25
N ASN A 39 -3.67 -6.71 0.20
CA ASN A 39 -3.21 -6.00 1.37
C ASN A 39 -3.98 -4.69 1.51
N TRP A 40 -4.73 -4.56 2.61
CA TRP A 40 -5.46 -3.35 2.97
C TRP A 40 -4.81 -2.73 4.20
N ALA A 41 -4.50 -1.44 4.12
CA ALA A 41 -3.96 -0.69 5.24
C ALA A 41 -5.01 0.33 5.73
N ASP A 42 -5.16 0.41 7.04
CA ASP A 42 -6.15 1.28 7.69
C ASP A 42 -5.63 2.72 7.81
N PHE A 43 -6.43 3.67 7.34
CA PHE A 43 -6.17 5.10 7.44
C PHE A 43 -7.44 5.86 7.75
N ARG A 44 -7.30 7.06 8.34
CA ARG A 44 -8.40 8.01 8.46
C ARG A 44 -8.27 9.10 7.40
N THR A 45 -9.39 9.69 7.02
CA THR A 45 -9.38 10.93 6.25
C THR A 45 -8.55 11.99 6.97
N CYS A 46 -7.80 12.79 6.22
CA CYS A 46 -6.85 13.79 6.70
C CYS A 46 -5.56 13.27 7.34
N ASP A 47 -5.35 11.96 7.50
CA ASP A 47 -4.02 11.42 7.82
C ASP A 47 -3.02 11.75 6.68
N PRO A 48 -1.70 11.74 6.94
CA PRO A 48 -0.69 11.90 5.90
C PRO A 48 -0.89 10.89 4.77
N PHE A 49 -0.76 11.34 3.52
CA PHE A 49 -0.97 10.48 2.37
C PHE A 49 0.03 9.30 2.39
N PRO A 50 -0.42 8.04 2.22
CA PRO A 50 0.40 6.88 2.50
C PRO A 50 1.55 6.73 1.50
N PRO A 51 2.73 6.26 1.94
CA PRO A 51 3.86 6.04 1.04
C PRO A 51 3.64 4.81 0.12
N ALA A 52 3.84 5.05 -1.17
CA ALA A 52 4.18 4.17 -2.31
C ALA A 52 3.36 2.90 -2.62
N LYS A 53 2.63 2.28 -1.68
CA LYS A 53 1.96 0.98 -1.89
C LYS A 53 0.46 1.09 -2.23
N ALA A 54 -0.10 2.30 -2.34
CA ALA A 54 -1.48 2.51 -2.78
C ALA A 54 -1.64 2.19 -4.28
N ILE A 55 -2.72 1.50 -4.64
CA ILE A 55 -2.97 1.10 -6.03
C ILE A 55 -3.55 2.28 -6.81
N HIS A 56 -2.74 2.81 -7.74
CA HIS A 56 -3.12 3.92 -8.62
C HIS A 56 -4.10 3.45 -9.70
N ALA A 57 -5.15 4.24 -9.96
CA ALA A 57 -6.15 3.93 -10.97
C ALA A 57 -5.48 3.76 -12.35
N PHE A 58 -5.61 2.56 -12.94
CA PHE A 58 -4.98 2.18 -14.20
C PHE A 58 -3.45 2.38 -14.26
N GLY A 59 -2.77 2.58 -13.12
CA GLY A 59 -1.34 2.88 -13.09
C GLY A 59 -0.95 4.19 -13.76
N ARG A 60 -1.88 5.13 -13.98
CA ARG A 60 -1.61 6.41 -14.68
C ARG A 60 -2.58 7.52 -14.27
N SER A 61 -2.19 8.77 -14.47
CA SER A 61 -3.08 9.92 -14.27
C SER A 61 -4.27 9.82 -15.23
N LEU A 62 -5.45 10.13 -14.72
CA LEU A 62 -6.71 10.00 -15.43
C LEU A 62 -7.05 11.25 -16.26
N THR A 63 -7.94 11.07 -17.23
CA THR A 63 -8.71 12.17 -17.82
C THR A 63 -10.10 12.14 -17.19
N THR A 64 -10.27 12.87 -16.09
CA THR A 64 -11.49 12.86 -15.27
C THR A 64 -12.28 14.18 -15.38
N PHE A 65 -13.40 14.28 -14.67
CA PHE A 65 -14.27 15.46 -14.60
C PHE A 65 -13.54 16.70 -14.05
N PRO A 66 -13.97 17.91 -14.44
CA PRO A 66 -13.40 19.15 -13.90
C PRO A 66 -13.48 19.23 -12.38
N GLY A 67 -12.38 19.61 -11.74
CA GLY A 67 -12.29 19.77 -10.28
C GLY A 67 -11.90 18.50 -9.52
N GLU A 68 -11.79 17.35 -10.19
CA GLU A 68 -11.24 16.15 -9.59
C GLU A 68 -9.72 16.05 -9.74
N ASN A 69 -9.07 15.39 -8.78
CA ASN A 69 -7.67 15.06 -8.91
C ASN A 69 -7.48 13.97 -9.99
N LEU A 70 -6.46 14.12 -10.84
CA LEU A 70 -6.15 13.16 -11.90
C LEU A 70 -5.51 11.89 -11.36
N ASP A 71 -4.82 11.99 -10.22
CA ASP A 71 -4.15 10.86 -9.56
C ASP A 71 -5.05 10.30 -8.46
N GLN A 72 -5.74 9.21 -8.80
CA GLN A 72 -6.76 8.59 -7.95
C GLN A 72 -6.30 7.18 -7.56
N TYR A 73 -6.60 6.76 -6.32
CA TYR A 73 -6.20 5.47 -5.78
C TYR A 73 -7.38 4.73 -5.18
N VAL A 74 -7.32 3.40 -5.21
CA VAL A 74 -8.39 2.54 -4.69
C VAL A 74 -8.48 2.67 -3.17
N ALA A 75 -9.70 2.88 -2.66
CA ALA A 75 -10.02 2.83 -1.24
C ALA A 75 -11.32 2.07 -1.00
N LEU A 76 -11.48 1.56 0.21
CA LEU A 76 -12.66 0.83 0.66
C LEU A 76 -13.23 1.53 1.91
N TRP A 77 -14.54 1.70 1.93
CA TRP A 77 -15.29 2.16 3.10
C TRP A 77 -16.49 1.24 3.36
N TYR A 78 -17.15 1.42 4.49
CA TYR A 78 -18.37 0.70 4.86
C TYR A 78 -19.46 1.69 5.25
N GLN A 79 -20.63 1.55 4.65
CA GLN A 79 -21.82 2.30 4.99
C GLN A 79 -22.96 1.32 5.29
N SER A 80 -23.55 1.41 6.49
CA SER A 80 -24.61 0.50 6.93
C SER A 80 -24.25 -1.00 6.84
N GLY A 81 -22.96 -1.33 6.98
CA GLY A 81 -22.45 -2.71 6.86
C GLY A 81 -22.08 -3.14 5.45
N GLU A 82 -22.41 -2.35 4.42
CA GLU A 82 -22.11 -2.64 3.02
C GLU A 82 -20.76 -2.05 2.59
N PRO A 83 -19.92 -2.81 1.85
CA PRO A 83 -18.65 -2.31 1.33
C PRO A 83 -18.86 -1.37 0.15
N VAL A 84 -18.23 -0.19 0.21
CA VAL A 84 -18.26 0.83 -0.83
C VAL A 84 -16.83 1.10 -1.31
N VAL A 85 -16.54 0.73 -2.56
CA VAL A 85 -15.27 1.07 -3.19
C VAL A 85 -15.33 2.51 -3.68
N GLY A 86 -14.32 3.29 -3.33
CA GLY A 86 -14.22 4.69 -3.74
C GLY A 86 -12.81 5.05 -4.17
N ARG A 87 -12.58 6.36 -4.22
CA ARG A 87 -11.28 6.93 -4.58
C ARG A 87 -10.73 7.78 -3.46
N ILE A 88 -9.42 7.73 -3.30
CA ILE A 88 -8.66 8.70 -2.53
C ILE A 88 -7.66 9.42 -3.43
N TRP A 89 -7.24 10.60 -3.01
CA TRP A 89 -6.19 11.37 -3.67
C TRP A 89 -5.38 12.15 -2.63
N ASN A 90 -4.21 12.62 -3.06
CA ASN A 90 -3.37 13.47 -2.24
C ASN A 90 -3.86 14.92 -2.34
N ASP A 91 -4.45 15.43 -1.26
CA ASP A 91 -4.76 16.85 -1.09
C ASP A 91 -3.75 17.47 -0.11
N LYS A 92 -2.75 18.17 -0.66
CA LYS A 92 -1.74 18.91 0.12
C LYS A 92 -1.02 18.06 1.19
N GLY A 93 -0.68 16.82 0.85
CA GLY A 93 0.02 15.87 1.72
C GLY A 93 -0.90 15.04 2.60
N LYS A 94 -2.23 15.20 2.49
CA LYS A 94 -3.22 14.49 3.28
C LYS A 94 -4.16 13.67 2.41
N ILE A 95 -4.75 12.64 3.02
CA ILE A 95 -5.76 11.80 2.37
C ILE A 95 -7.07 12.58 2.29
N ALA A 96 -7.53 12.81 1.06
CA ALA A 96 -8.91 13.17 0.75
C ALA A 96 -9.59 11.98 0.07
N ALA A 97 -10.91 11.84 0.26
CA ALA A 97 -11.65 10.65 -0.15
C ALA A 97 -13.04 11.00 -0.68
N CYS A 98 -13.56 10.17 -1.60
CA CYS A 98 -14.93 10.24 -2.07
C CYS A 98 -15.44 8.82 -2.36
N PHE A 99 -16.60 8.50 -1.76
CA PHE A 99 -17.31 7.23 -1.86
C PHE A 99 -18.75 7.52 -2.31
N SER A 100 -19.32 6.64 -3.12
CA SER A 100 -20.65 6.78 -3.72
C SER A 100 -21.37 5.46 -3.76
#